data_AF-A0A975BX53-F1
#
_entry.id   AF-A0A975BX53-F1
#
_cell.length_a   1.000
_cell.length_b   1.000
_cell.length_c   1.000
_cell.angle_alpha   90.00
_cell.angle_beta   90.00
_cell.angle_gamma   90.00
#
_symmetry.space_group_name_H-M   'P 1'
#
loop_
_entity.id
_entity.type
_entity.pdbx_description
1 polymer ?
#
loop_
_entity_poly.entity_id
_entity_poly.type
_entity_poly.pdbx_seq_one_letter_code
_entity_poly.pdbx_strand_id
1 'polypeptide(L)'
;MTNEVFLKNLLPQLETWKAYGKSNSSRTEKALLRFTLNHLMQILDEDEEQCFPEEIYIYPPLSDALKTGSVIEKEDDKSLYAILNPACDLVVRKNGEYKTDRIMLVEIEKRELFIDAALKDITNKKKKKNRLKDVFGNNYNAYSHWLPHTKFFEGGFLNFRKISTRTKEEVKSAYKQPHIQISPDFIKDILSRFSSYYARQGQPDIECDKIIEEIVTSSGDTK
;
A
#
# COMPACT_ATOMS: atom_id res chain seq x y z
N MET A 1 15.03 -23.29 -3.24
CA MET A 1 13.66 -22.92 -2.84
C MET A 1 12.60 -23.75 -3.57
N THR A 2 12.34 -23.56 -4.87
CA THR A 2 11.25 -24.28 -5.60
C THR A 2 11.39 -25.81 -5.61
N ASN A 3 12.61 -26.36 -5.72
CA ASN A 3 12.83 -27.81 -5.66
C ASN A 3 12.43 -28.40 -4.29
N GLU A 4 12.66 -27.65 -3.22
CA GLU A 4 12.31 -28.06 -1.86
C GLU A 4 10.79 -28.03 -1.65
N VAL A 5 10.12 -26.99 -2.15
CA VAL A 5 8.65 -26.92 -2.14
C VAL A 5 8.06 -28.13 -2.88
N PHE A 6 8.61 -28.48 -4.04
CA PHE A 6 8.15 -29.65 -4.80
C PHE A 6 8.37 -30.96 -4.04
N LEU A 7 9.60 -31.25 -3.62
CA LEU A 7 9.96 -32.54 -3.02
C LEU A 7 9.33 -32.76 -1.64
N LYS A 8 9.29 -31.72 -0.79
CA LYS A 8 8.84 -31.84 0.60
C LYS A 8 7.35 -31.61 0.79
N ASN A 9 6.71 -30.79 -0.05
CA ASN A 9 5.32 -30.39 0.18
C ASN A 9 4.36 -30.91 -0.88
N LEU A 10 4.75 -30.86 -2.17
CA LEU A 10 3.87 -31.27 -3.26
C LEU A 10 3.89 -32.78 -3.52
N LEU A 11 5.09 -33.37 -3.64
CA LEU A 11 5.27 -34.79 -3.96
C LEU A 11 4.59 -35.74 -2.96
N PRO A 12 4.64 -35.50 -1.62
CA PRO A 12 3.95 -36.38 -0.66
C PRO A 12 2.43 -36.40 -0.81
N GLN A 13 1.84 -35.37 -1.43
CA GLN A 13 0.40 -35.22 -1.63
C GLN A 13 -0.02 -35.45 -3.08
N LEU A 14 0.88 -35.98 -3.92
CA LEU A 14 0.68 -36.08 -5.37
C LEU A 14 -0.60 -36.85 -5.75
N GLU A 15 -0.91 -37.93 -5.06
CA GLU A 15 -2.11 -38.73 -5.36
C GLU A 15 -3.41 -37.96 -5.04
N THR A 16 -3.43 -37.16 -3.97
CA THR A 16 -4.55 -36.28 -3.65
C THR A 16 -4.77 -35.24 -4.75
N TRP A 17 -3.69 -34.61 -5.22
CA TRP A 17 -3.76 -33.64 -6.32
C TRP A 17 -4.20 -34.28 -7.64
N LYS A 18 -3.75 -35.51 -7.94
CA LYS A 18 -4.24 -36.29 -9.10
C LYS A 18 -5.73 -36.57 -8.99
N ALA A 19 -6.23 -36.92 -7.80
CA ALA A 19 -7.66 -37.15 -7.59
C ALA A 19 -8.48 -35.88 -7.83
N TYR A 20 -8.05 -34.73 -7.29
CA TYR A 20 -8.70 -33.44 -7.58
C TYR A 20 -8.63 -33.09 -9.07
N GLY A 21 -7.49 -33.31 -9.72
CA GLY A 21 -7.29 -33.03 -11.14
C GLY A 21 -8.22 -33.82 -12.05
N LYS A 22 -8.50 -35.09 -11.70
CA LYS A 22 -9.50 -35.92 -12.41
C LYS A 22 -10.92 -35.34 -12.29
N SER A 23 -11.26 -34.72 -11.16
CA SER A 23 -12.58 -34.13 -10.94
C SER A 23 -12.74 -32.75 -11.60
N ASN A 24 -11.72 -31.91 -11.52
CA ASN A 24 -11.72 -30.56 -12.10
C ASN A 24 -10.27 -30.07 -12.29
N SER A 25 -9.73 -30.29 -13.49
CA SER A 25 -8.33 -29.96 -13.81
C SER A 25 -8.03 -28.47 -13.66
N SER A 26 -8.86 -27.58 -14.23
CA SER A 26 -8.64 -26.13 -14.19
C SER A 26 -8.67 -25.55 -12.77
N ARG A 27 -9.59 -26.02 -11.91
CA ARG A 27 -9.62 -25.60 -10.50
C ARG A 27 -8.39 -26.12 -9.75
N THR A 28 -7.99 -27.36 -10.03
CA THR A 28 -6.84 -28.01 -9.38
C THR A 28 -5.55 -27.31 -9.74
N GLU A 29 -5.34 -26.95 -11.01
CA GLU A 29 -4.19 -26.16 -11.46
C GLU A 29 -4.07 -24.85 -10.68
N LYS A 30 -5.16 -24.07 -10.59
CA LYS A 30 -5.17 -22.82 -9.81
C LYS A 30 -4.90 -23.07 -8.32
N ALA A 31 -5.36 -24.19 -7.76
CA ALA A 31 -5.12 -24.54 -6.37
C ALA A 31 -3.65 -24.92 -6.12
N LEU A 32 -3.04 -25.67 -7.04
CA LEU A 32 -1.62 -26.01 -7.03
C LEU A 32 -0.74 -24.78 -7.09
N LEU A 33 -1.05 -23.82 -7.98
CA LEU A 33 -0.32 -22.55 -8.04
C LEU A 33 -0.38 -21.79 -6.72
N ARG A 34 -1.55 -21.70 -6.08
CA ARG A 34 -1.68 -21.09 -4.74
C ARG A 34 -0.89 -21.86 -3.68
N PHE A 35 -0.94 -23.18 -3.71
CA PHE A 35 -0.23 -24.03 -2.77
C PHE A 35 1.29 -23.81 -2.88
N THR A 36 1.83 -23.83 -4.10
CA THR A 36 3.25 -23.55 -4.34
C THR A 36 3.62 -22.13 -3.94
N LEU A 37 2.80 -21.13 -4.30
CA LEU A 37 3.04 -19.73 -3.94
C LEU A 37 3.12 -19.54 -2.42
N ASN A 38 2.21 -20.15 -1.65
CA ASN A 38 2.20 -20.02 -0.19
C ASN A 38 3.50 -20.51 0.46
N HIS A 39 4.05 -21.62 -0.03
CA HIS A 39 5.33 -22.11 0.49
C HIS A 39 6.51 -21.24 0.07
N LEU A 40 6.48 -20.66 -1.13
CA LEU A 40 7.50 -19.69 -1.54
C LEU A 40 7.43 -18.43 -0.67
N MET A 41 6.23 -17.91 -0.40
CA MET A 41 6.03 -16.79 0.50
C MET A 41 6.56 -17.11 1.91
N GLN A 42 6.25 -18.29 2.45
CA GLN A 42 6.76 -18.70 3.76
C GLN A 42 8.30 -18.66 3.82
N ILE A 43 8.98 -19.13 2.78
CA ILE A 43 10.45 -19.12 2.74
C ILE A 43 10.98 -17.68 2.63
N LEU A 44 10.30 -16.82 1.87
CA LEU A 44 10.69 -15.42 1.69
C LEU A 44 10.39 -14.56 2.94
N ASP A 45 9.34 -14.87 3.69
CA ASP A 45 8.98 -14.19 4.95
C ASP A 45 10.00 -14.46 6.08
N GLU A 46 10.80 -15.54 5.97
CA GLU A 46 11.90 -15.84 6.89
C GLU A 46 13.18 -15.05 6.57
N ASP A 47 13.21 -14.32 5.45
CA ASP A 47 14.34 -13.49 5.04
C ASP A 47 14.25 -12.09 5.69
N GLU A 48 15.35 -11.66 6.32
CA GLU A 48 15.46 -10.35 6.98
C GLU A 48 16.10 -9.28 6.06
N GLU A 49 16.42 -9.62 4.82
CA GLU A 49 17.04 -8.70 3.87
C GLU A 49 16.12 -7.53 3.46
N GLN A 50 16.74 -6.41 3.06
CA GLN A 50 16.01 -5.25 2.57
C GLN A 50 15.51 -5.50 1.14
N CYS A 51 14.22 -5.29 0.90
CA CYS A 51 13.66 -5.37 -0.44
C CYS A 51 14.26 -4.30 -1.38
N PHE A 52 14.46 -4.68 -2.64
CA PHE A 52 14.80 -3.78 -3.72
C PHE A 52 13.57 -2.96 -4.16
N PRO A 53 13.75 -1.72 -4.65
CA PRO A 53 12.67 -0.88 -5.17
C PRO A 53 11.73 -1.55 -6.18
N GLU A 54 12.27 -2.41 -7.04
CA GLU A 54 11.52 -3.12 -8.06
C GLU A 54 10.48 -4.07 -7.48
N GLU A 55 10.69 -4.59 -6.27
CA GLU A 55 9.77 -5.54 -5.60
C GLU A 55 8.45 -4.88 -5.17
N ILE A 56 8.43 -3.55 -5.08
CA ILE A 56 7.23 -2.77 -4.74
C ILE A 56 6.21 -2.81 -5.89
N TYR A 57 6.65 -3.13 -7.11
CA TYR A 57 5.85 -2.99 -8.32
C TYR A 57 5.75 -4.28 -9.12
N ILE A 58 4.57 -4.51 -9.67
CA ILE A 58 4.33 -5.47 -10.75
C ILE A 58 4.26 -4.67 -12.04
N TYR A 59 5.24 -4.90 -12.92
CA TYR A 59 5.37 -4.22 -14.20
C TYR A 59 5.84 -5.16 -15.33
N PRO A 60 5.21 -5.12 -16.53
CA PRO A 60 3.88 -4.55 -16.76
C PRO A 60 2.80 -5.40 -16.07
N PRO A 61 1.66 -4.81 -15.66
CA PRO A 61 0.56 -5.59 -15.10
C PRO A 61 -0.01 -6.55 -16.16
N LEU A 62 -0.38 -7.76 -15.73
CA LEU A 62 -0.98 -8.78 -16.61
C LEU A 62 -2.46 -8.52 -16.95
N SER A 63 -3.03 -7.41 -16.46
CA SER A 63 -4.45 -7.08 -16.61
C SER A 63 -4.67 -5.58 -16.43
N ASP A 64 -5.50 -5.01 -17.29
CA ASP A 64 -5.89 -3.59 -17.24
C ASP A 64 -7.01 -3.32 -16.22
N ALA A 65 -7.45 -4.34 -15.47
CA ALA A 65 -8.50 -4.17 -14.48
C ALA A 65 -8.02 -3.28 -13.34
N LEU A 66 -8.85 -2.30 -12.95
CA LEU A 66 -8.62 -1.46 -11.79
C LEU A 66 -8.63 -2.34 -10.53
N LYS A 67 -7.53 -2.32 -9.78
CA LYS A 67 -7.33 -3.05 -8.53
C LYS A 67 -6.78 -2.10 -7.47
N THR A 68 -6.90 -2.49 -6.21
CA THR A 68 -6.22 -1.79 -5.12
C THR A 68 -4.72 -1.81 -5.37
N GLY A 69 -4.07 -0.65 -5.29
CA GLY A 69 -2.66 -0.46 -5.62
C GLY A 69 -2.37 -0.25 -7.10
N SER A 70 -3.37 -0.27 -7.99
CA SER A 70 -3.17 0.15 -9.38
C SER A 70 -2.79 1.63 -9.43
N VAL A 71 -1.77 1.95 -10.24
CA VAL A 71 -1.35 3.32 -10.53
C VAL A 71 -1.83 3.71 -11.91
N ILE A 72 -2.55 4.82 -11.98
CA ILE A 72 -3.14 5.39 -13.19
C ILE A 72 -2.63 6.81 -13.41
N GLU A 73 -2.58 7.22 -14.67
CA GLU A 73 -2.14 8.56 -15.09
C GLU A 73 -3.34 9.31 -15.67
N LYS A 74 -3.54 10.55 -15.25
CA LYS A 74 -4.58 11.43 -15.77
C LYS A 74 -4.15 12.02 -17.11
N GLU A 75 -5.05 12.04 -18.09
CA GLU A 75 -4.68 12.36 -19.46
C GLU A 75 -4.34 13.84 -19.70
N ASP A 76 -4.96 14.76 -18.96
CA ASP A 76 -4.84 16.20 -19.19
C ASP A 76 -3.49 16.78 -18.71
N ASP A 77 -3.08 16.43 -17.50
CA ASP A 77 -1.95 17.03 -16.78
C ASP A 77 -0.85 16.02 -16.43
N LYS A 78 -1.04 14.75 -16.80
CA LYS A 78 -0.11 13.63 -16.55
C LYS A 78 0.15 13.38 -15.06
N SER A 79 -0.74 13.83 -14.18
CA SER A 79 -0.66 13.53 -12.75
C SER A 79 -0.94 12.05 -12.49
N LEU A 80 -0.20 11.49 -11.55
CA LEU A 80 -0.26 10.08 -11.19
C LEU A 80 -1.12 9.89 -9.94
N TYR A 81 -1.89 8.80 -9.92
CA TYR A 81 -2.78 8.45 -8.82
C TYR A 81 -2.69 6.95 -8.53
N ALA A 82 -2.77 6.57 -7.26
CA ALA A 82 -2.99 5.19 -6.86
C ALA A 82 -4.44 4.96 -6.41
N ILE A 83 -4.98 3.78 -6.71
CA ILE A 83 -6.29 3.35 -6.26
C ILE A 83 -6.17 2.68 -4.89
N LEU A 84 -6.82 3.22 -3.86
CA LEU A 84 -6.73 2.68 -2.49
C LEU A 84 -8.05 2.10 -1.95
N ASN A 85 -9.07 1.88 -2.78
CA ASN A 85 -10.27 1.16 -2.33
C ASN A 85 -9.88 -0.18 -1.70
N PRO A 86 -10.54 -0.62 -0.61
CA PRO A 86 -10.43 -2.00 -0.13
C PRO A 86 -10.65 -2.99 -1.28
N ALA A 87 -9.84 -4.04 -1.36
CA ALA A 87 -9.90 -5.01 -2.46
C ALA A 87 -11.29 -5.66 -2.63
N CYS A 88 -12.04 -5.79 -1.54
CA CYS A 88 -13.41 -6.31 -1.54
C CYS A 88 -14.43 -5.40 -2.24
N ASP A 89 -14.17 -4.10 -2.34
CA ASP A 89 -15.03 -3.15 -3.06
C ASP A 89 -14.82 -3.22 -4.57
N LEU A 90 -13.61 -3.61 -4.98
CA LEU A 90 -13.20 -3.82 -6.36
C LEU A 90 -13.40 -5.28 -6.82
N VAL A 91 -14.26 -6.06 -6.18
CA VAL A 91 -14.67 -7.37 -6.71
C VAL A 91 -15.77 -7.19 -7.75
N VAL A 92 -15.53 -7.72 -8.94
CA VAL A 92 -16.52 -7.80 -10.03
C VAL A 92 -17.58 -8.84 -9.66
N ARG A 93 -18.84 -8.42 -9.56
CA ARG A 93 -20.01 -9.29 -9.37
C ARG A 93 -20.18 -10.22 -10.57
N LYS A 94 -21.00 -11.28 -10.42
CA LYS A 94 -21.32 -12.24 -11.50
C LYS A 94 -21.87 -11.60 -12.79
N ASN A 95 -22.40 -10.37 -12.70
CA ASN A 95 -22.92 -9.58 -13.82
C ASN A 95 -21.87 -8.65 -14.46
N GLY A 96 -20.61 -8.65 -14.01
CA GLY A 96 -19.55 -7.80 -14.57
C GLY A 96 -19.36 -6.44 -13.88
N GLU A 97 -20.13 -6.11 -12.85
CA GLU A 97 -20.02 -4.81 -12.15
C GLU A 97 -19.30 -4.90 -10.80
N TYR A 98 -18.39 -3.96 -10.49
CA TYR A 98 -17.81 -3.84 -9.16
C TYR A 98 -18.84 -3.53 -8.07
N LYS A 99 -18.60 -4.00 -6.83
CA LYS A 99 -19.46 -3.74 -5.67
C LYS A 99 -19.62 -2.25 -5.37
N THR A 100 -18.57 -1.44 -5.60
CA THR A 100 -18.60 0.03 -5.49
C THR A 100 -18.86 0.71 -6.84
N ASP A 101 -19.53 1.85 -6.82
CA ASP A 101 -19.66 2.80 -7.92
C ASP A 101 -18.55 3.86 -7.91
N ARG A 102 -17.78 3.96 -6.81
CA ARG A 102 -16.73 4.96 -6.58
C ARG A 102 -15.33 4.34 -6.46
N ILE A 103 -14.39 4.92 -7.18
CA ILE A 103 -12.96 4.65 -7.12
C ILE A 103 -12.29 5.77 -6.32
N MET A 104 -11.57 5.39 -5.26
CA MET A 104 -10.80 6.28 -4.41
C MET A 104 -9.40 6.43 -4.97
N LEU A 105 -9.07 7.65 -5.37
CA LEU A 105 -7.79 8.04 -5.96
C LEU A 105 -6.98 8.86 -4.95
N VAL A 106 -5.71 8.51 -4.81
CA VAL A 106 -4.74 9.27 -4.01
C VAL A 106 -3.63 9.74 -4.92
N GLU A 107 -3.39 11.05 -4.95
CA GLU A 107 -2.36 11.66 -5.80
C GLU A 107 -0.96 11.21 -5.36
N ILE A 108 -0.11 10.90 -6.34
CA ILE A 108 1.31 10.64 -6.17
C ILE A 108 2.06 11.94 -6.48
N GLU A 109 2.48 12.64 -5.45
CA GLU A 109 3.27 13.85 -5.58
C GLU A 109 4.66 13.56 -6.12
N LYS A 110 5.15 14.45 -6.98
CA LYS A 110 6.51 14.38 -7.53
C LYS A 110 7.53 14.44 -6.39
N ARG A 111 8.52 13.54 -6.49
CA ARG A 111 9.57 13.36 -5.48
C ARG A 111 10.28 14.67 -5.16
N GLU A 112 10.65 15.44 -6.17
CA GLU A 112 11.45 16.67 -6.05
C GLU A 112 10.68 17.73 -5.25
N LEU A 113 9.41 17.95 -5.60
CA LEU A 113 8.55 18.91 -4.90
C LEU A 113 8.37 18.57 -3.42
N PHE A 114 8.18 17.28 -3.13
CA PHE A 114 8.01 16.81 -1.76
C PHE A 114 9.31 16.94 -0.95
N ILE A 115 10.46 16.55 -1.54
CA ILE A 115 11.77 16.66 -0.89
C ILE A 115 12.14 18.12 -0.63
N ASP A 116 11.91 19.01 -1.59
CA ASP A 116 12.19 20.44 -1.43
C ASP A 116 11.40 21.03 -0.28
N ALA A 117 10.11 20.69 -0.17
CA ALA A 117 9.27 21.08 0.96
C ALA A 117 9.77 20.47 2.29
N ALA A 118 10.14 19.19 2.30
CA ALA A 118 10.60 18.50 3.49
C ALA A 118 11.98 18.98 4.00
N LEU A 119 12.82 19.50 3.10
CA LEU A 119 14.14 20.05 3.42
C LEU A 119 14.16 21.57 3.56
N LYS A 120 12.99 22.22 3.42
CA LYS A 120 12.84 23.66 3.61
C LYS A 120 13.45 24.06 4.96
N ASP A 121 14.27 25.11 4.91
CA ASP A 121 14.97 25.71 6.06
C ASP A 121 16.06 24.83 6.72
N ILE A 122 16.37 23.65 6.17
CA ILE A 122 17.48 22.81 6.63
C ILE A 122 18.71 23.10 5.77
N THR A 123 19.75 23.72 6.35
CA THR A 123 21.03 23.95 5.67
C THR A 123 22.09 22.91 6.04
N ASN A 124 22.05 22.40 7.28
CA ASN A 124 23.04 21.47 7.80
C ASN A 124 22.96 20.07 7.15
N LYS A 125 24.08 19.58 6.61
CA LYS A 125 24.19 18.28 5.91
C LYS A 125 23.76 17.07 6.75
N LYS A 126 24.11 17.02 8.03
CA LYS A 126 23.73 15.92 8.93
C LYS A 126 22.21 15.92 9.17
N LYS A 127 21.63 17.10 9.42
CA LYS A 127 20.17 17.25 9.57
C LYS A 127 19.42 16.88 8.28
N LYS A 128 19.93 17.29 7.11
CA LYS A 128 19.37 16.87 5.80
C LYS A 128 19.36 15.35 5.65
N LYS A 129 20.48 14.69 5.92
CA LYS A 129 20.58 13.23 5.83
C LYS A 129 19.58 12.52 6.75
N ASN A 130 19.44 12.98 7.99
CA ASN A 130 18.46 12.41 8.92
C ASN A 130 17.03 12.63 8.44
N ARG A 131 16.69 13.85 8.00
CA ARG A 131 15.36 14.14 7.44
C ARG A 131 15.03 13.26 6.25
N LEU A 132 15.99 13.02 5.34
CA LEU A 132 15.79 12.14 4.19
C LEU A 132 15.59 10.67 4.61
N LYS A 133 16.28 10.20 5.65
CA LYS A 133 16.01 8.88 6.24
C LYS A 133 14.57 8.78 6.75
N ASP A 134 14.08 9.82 7.42
CA ASP A 134 12.69 9.83 7.89
C ASP A 134 11.70 9.89 6.71
N VAL A 135 12.01 10.66 5.66
CA VAL A 135 11.17 10.80 4.46
C VAL A 135 11.05 9.48 3.71
N PHE A 136 12.17 8.85 3.36
CA PHE A 136 12.17 7.59 2.61
C PHE A 136 11.87 6.37 3.48
N GLY A 137 12.11 6.45 4.79
CA GLY A 137 11.66 5.46 5.76
C GLY A 137 10.20 5.62 6.16
N ASN A 138 9.44 6.51 5.51
CA ASN A 138 8.03 6.75 5.78
C ASN A 138 7.71 7.17 7.23
N ASN A 139 8.67 7.79 7.92
CA ASN A 139 8.56 8.26 9.31
C ASN A 139 8.48 9.79 9.43
N TYR A 140 8.58 10.53 8.33
CA TYR A 140 8.58 11.99 8.35
C TYR A 140 7.24 12.60 8.75
N ASN A 141 6.14 12.10 8.20
CA ASN A 141 4.78 12.50 8.57
C ASN A 141 3.80 11.36 8.29
N ALA A 142 2.59 11.46 8.84
CA ALA A 142 1.60 10.40 8.72
C ALA A 142 0.74 10.48 7.46
N TYR A 143 0.74 11.61 6.74
CA TYR A 143 -0.11 11.81 5.56
C TYR A 143 0.59 11.39 4.26
N SER A 144 1.88 11.04 4.29
CA SER A 144 2.63 10.64 3.10
C SER A 144 3.12 9.19 3.17
N HIS A 145 3.23 8.56 2.00
CA HIS A 145 3.92 7.28 1.82
C HIS A 145 4.76 7.31 0.54
N TRP A 146 6.04 7.00 0.67
CA TRP A 146 7.03 7.00 -0.39
C TRP A 146 6.87 5.79 -1.32
N LEU A 147 6.93 6.06 -2.61
CA LEU A 147 7.00 5.09 -3.68
C LEU A 147 8.36 5.28 -4.40
N PRO A 148 9.27 4.30 -4.38
CA PRO A 148 10.59 4.46 -4.96
C PRO A 148 10.58 4.59 -6.48
N HIS A 149 11.61 5.26 -6.99
CA HIS A 149 11.88 5.34 -8.41
C HIS A 149 12.49 4.02 -8.92
N THR A 150 12.09 3.60 -10.12
CA THR A 150 12.66 2.47 -10.87
C THR A 150 12.76 2.86 -12.36
N LYS A 151 13.40 2.01 -13.17
CA LYS A 151 13.55 2.27 -14.62
C LYS A 151 12.21 2.44 -15.37
N PHE A 152 11.13 1.87 -14.84
CA PHE A 152 9.82 1.85 -15.46
C PHE A 152 8.77 2.70 -14.73
N PHE A 153 9.15 3.31 -13.60
CA PHE A 153 8.24 4.12 -12.80
C PHE A 153 8.99 5.21 -12.05
N GLU A 154 8.57 6.47 -12.23
CA GLU A 154 9.26 7.62 -11.65
C GLU A 154 9.22 7.66 -10.10
N GLY A 155 8.27 6.95 -9.49
CA GLY A 155 8.06 7.01 -8.05
C GLY A 155 7.42 8.33 -7.60
N GLY A 156 7.47 8.60 -6.30
CA GLY A 156 6.92 9.81 -5.70
C GLY A 156 6.42 9.58 -4.29
N PHE A 157 5.45 10.37 -3.86
CA PHE A 157 4.83 10.25 -2.54
C PHE A 157 3.31 10.25 -2.65
N LEU A 158 2.68 9.16 -2.25
CA LEU A 158 1.23 9.16 -2.01
C LEU A 158 0.93 10.20 -0.94
N ASN A 159 0.08 11.18 -1.25
CA ASN A 159 -0.37 12.16 -0.27
C ASN A 159 -1.82 11.90 0.11
N PHE A 160 -2.04 11.36 1.31
CA PHE A 160 -3.35 11.06 1.88
C PHE A 160 -4.20 12.30 2.17
N ARG A 161 -3.68 13.53 2.01
CA ARG A 161 -4.50 14.75 1.99
C ARG A 161 -5.12 15.02 0.62
N LYS A 162 -4.56 14.46 -0.44
CA LYS A 162 -4.97 14.67 -1.83
C LYS A 162 -5.79 13.48 -2.33
N ILE A 163 -6.88 13.24 -1.63
CA ILE A 163 -7.82 12.16 -1.94
C ILE A 163 -8.95 12.73 -2.78
N SER A 164 -9.36 11.98 -3.79
CA SER A 164 -10.59 12.23 -4.52
C SER A 164 -11.32 10.92 -4.78
N THR A 165 -12.61 11.01 -5.08
CA THR A 165 -13.38 9.86 -5.55
C THR A 165 -13.95 10.15 -6.93
N ARG A 166 -13.93 9.14 -7.79
CA ARG A 166 -14.44 9.22 -9.17
C ARG A 166 -15.32 8.02 -9.47
N THR A 167 -16.30 8.20 -10.32
CA THR A 167 -17.05 7.10 -10.94
C THR A 167 -16.14 6.32 -11.89
N LYS A 168 -16.58 5.12 -12.28
CA LYS A 168 -15.83 4.28 -13.22
C LYS A 168 -15.72 4.94 -14.59
N GLU A 169 -16.79 5.60 -15.01
CA GLU A 169 -16.91 6.30 -16.29
C GLU A 169 -15.97 7.51 -16.34
N GLU A 170 -15.88 8.27 -15.24
CA GLU A 170 -14.88 9.34 -15.10
C GLU A 170 -13.45 8.79 -15.17
N VAL A 171 -13.16 7.68 -14.48
CA VAL A 171 -11.82 7.06 -14.55
C VAL A 171 -11.50 6.60 -15.97
N LYS A 172 -12.43 5.89 -16.62
CA LYS A 172 -12.25 5.37 -17.99
C LYS A 172 -12.07 6.48 -19.04
N SER A 173 -12.66 7.65 -18.81
CA SER A 173 -12.64 8.76 -19.78
C SER A 173 -11.47 9.71 -19.58
N ALA A 174 -11.03 9.92 -18.34
CA ALA A 174 -10.01 10.91 -18.00
C ALA A 174 -8.62 10.33 -17.67
N TYR A 175 -8.50 9.00 -17.55
CA TYR A 175 -7.27 8.35 -17.12
C TYR A 175 -6.87 7.21 -18.05
N LYS A 176 -5.56 6.99 -18.16
CA LYS A 176 -4.98 5.83 -18.82
C LYS A 176 -5.24 4.55 -18.04
N GLN A 177 -5.18 3.42 -18.75
CA GLN A 177 -5.19 2.11 -18.11
C GLN A 177 -4.02 1.97 -17.11
N PRO A 178 -4.16 1.15 -16.05
CA PRO A 178 -3.09 0.92 -15.09
C PRO A 178 -1.81 0.46 -15.79
N HIS A 179 -0.71 1.16 -15.53
CA HIS A 179 0.62 0.80 -16.07
C HIS A 179 1.52 0.20 -15.00
N ILE A 180 1.21 0.39 -13.72
CA ILE A 180 1.90 -0.18 -12.56
C ILE A 180 0.86 -0.73 -11.60
N GLN A 181 1.18 -1.86 -10.97
CA GLN A 181 0.42 -2.39 -9.86
C GLN A 181 1.36 -2.50 -8.65
N ILE A 182 1.05 -1.83 -7.55
CA ILE A 182 1.79 -2.02 -6.29
C ILE A 182 1.56 -3.45 -5.81
N SER A 183 2.64 -4.15 -5.43
CA SER A 183 2.58 -5.56 -5.07
C SER A 183 1.80 -5.78 -3.75
N PRO A 184 1.20 -6.97 -3.57
CA PRO A 184 0.30 -7.24 -2.44
C PRO A 184 0.91 -7.06 -1.04
N ASP A 185 2.22 -7.20 -0.89
CA ASP A 185 2.85 -7.09 0.42
C ASP A 185 3.04 -5.63 0.84
N PHE A 186 3.31 -4.74 -0.11
CA PHE A 186 3.47 -3.31 0.15
C PHE A 186 2.12 -2.59 0.23
N ILE A 187 1.10 -3.03 -0.53
CA ILE A 187 -0.22 -2.37 -0.49
C ILE A 187 -0.90 -2.51 0.88
N LYS A 188 -0.63 -3.60 1.63
CA LYS A 188 -1.14 -3.79 2.99
C LYS A 188 -0.65 -2.69 3.93
N ASP A 189 0.65 -2.37 3.88
CA ASP A 189 1.23 -1.29 4.69
C ASP A 189 0.66 0.09 4.29
N ILE A 190 0.57 0.37 2.99
CA ILE A 190 -0.02 1.62 2.49
C ILE A 190 -1.46 1.80 3.01
N LEU A 191 -2.29 0.76 2.92
CA LEU A 191 -3.66 0.79 3.42
C LEU A 191 -3.73 0.95 4.94
N SER A 192 -2.83 0.29 5.69
CA SER A 192 -2.73 0.42 7.15
C SER A 192 -2.39 1.86 7.56
N ARG A 193 -1.39 2.46 6.90
CA ARG A 193 -1.00 3.86 7.13
C ARG A 193 -2.10 4.84 6.73
N PHE A 194 -2.74 4.62 5.59
CA PHE A 194 -3.88 5.43 5.16
C PHE A 194 -5.03 5.36 6.17
N SER A 195 -5.39 4.16 6.62
CA SER A 195 -6.44 3.95 7.63
C SER A 195 -6.08 4.64 8.95
N SER A 196 -4.83 4.51 9.40
CA SER A 196 -4.32 5.15 10.61
C SER A 196 -4.36 6.68 10.51
N TYR A 197 -4.00 7.23 9.34
CA TYR A 197 -4.09 8.66 9.07
C TYR A 197 -5.55 9.16 9.11
N TYR A 198 -6.45 8.44 8.43
CA TYR A 198 -7.86 8.82 8.32
C TYR A 198 -8.63 8.66 9.64
N ALA A 199 -8.24 7.71 10.49
CA ALA A 199 -8.86 7.46 11.78
C ALA A 199 -8.53 8.51 12.86
N ARG A 200 -7.62 9.46 12.58
CA ARG A 200 -7.24 10.52 13.53
C ARG A 200 -8.46 11.37 13.91
N GLN A 201 -8.91 11.20 15.15
CA GLN A 201 -9.89 12.08 15.78
C GLN A 201 -9.15 13.24 16.44
N GLY A 202 -9.61 14.47 16.19
CA GLY A 202 -9.18 15.60 17.01
C GLY A 202 -9.82 15.47 18.39
N GLN A 203 -9.00 15.47 19.45
CA GLN A 203 -9.51 15.67 20.80
C GLN A 203 -9.54 17.18 21.06
N PRO A 204 -10.66 17.75 21.54
CA PRO A 204 -10.69 19.13 22.00
C PRO A 204 -9.67 19.34 23.13
N ASP A 205 -8.95 20.45 23.11
CA ASP A 205 -8.13 20.85 24.25
C ASP A 205 -9.05 21.13 25.44
N ILE A 206 -8.84 20.40 26.53
CA ILE A 206 -9.55 20.61 27.79
C ILE A 206 -8.68 21.54 28.64
N GLU A 207 -9.28 22.63 29.13
CA GLU A 207 -8.66 23.53 30.10
C GLU A 207 -8.47 22.78 31.43
N CYS A 208 -7.28 22.21 31.62
CA CYS A 208 -6.96 21.32 32.75
C CYS A 208 -6.14 22.02 33.83
N ASP A 209 -5.67 23.25 33.61
CA ASP A 209 -4.75 23.93 34.53
C ASP A 209 -5.34 24.04 35.95
N LYS A 210 -6.63 24.38 36.05
CA LYS A 210 -7.35 24.43 37.33
C LYS A 210 -7.48 23.07 38.02
N ILE A 211 -7.73 22.02 37.24
CA ILE A 211 -7.87 20.65 37.76
C ILE A 211 -6.51 20.17 38.31
N ILE A 212 -5.42 20.51 37.61
CA ILE A 212 -4.06 20.19 38.03
C ILE A 212 -3.71 20.94 39.33
N GLU A 213 -4.00 22.24 39.41
CA GLU A 213 -3.79 23.04 40.63
C GLU A 213 -4.54 22.48 41.84
N GLU A 214 -5.81 22.08 41.68
CA GLU A 214 -6.62 21.46 42.74
C GLU A 214 -5.95 20.18 43.29
N ILE A 215 -5.46 19.30 42.41
CA ILE A 215 -4.80 18.04 42.79
C ILE A 215 -3.47 18.29 43.51
N VAL A 216 -2.67 19.24 43.01
CA VAL A 216 -1.37 19.58 43.63
C VAL A 216 -1.57 20.16 45.02
N THR A 217 -2.56 21.04 45.20
CA THR A 217 -2.82 21.70 46.48
C THR A 217 -3.37 20.72 47.52
N SER A 218 -4.24 19.80 47.11
CA SER A 218 -4.81 18.77 48.01
C SER A 218 -3.84 17.64 48.37
N SER A 219 -2.71 17.53 47.67
CA SER A 219 -1.63 16.57 48.00
C SER A 219 -0.58 17.14 48.96
N GLY A 220 -0.66 18.42 49.34
CA GLY A 220 0.30 19.11 50.20
C GLY A 220 0.10 18.95 51.71
N ASP A 221 -1.05 18.42 52.15
CA ASP A 221 -1.48 18.42 53.57
C ASP A 221 -1.22 17.11 54.34
N THR A 222 -0.37 16.21 53.83
CA THR A 222 0.17 15.09 54.63
C THR A 222 1.67 15.25 54.88
N LYS A 223 2.01 16.13 55.83
CA LYS A 223 3.25 16.05 56.62
C LYS A 223 2.98 16.33 58.09
#